data_AF-A0A8D2PSY2-F1
#
_entry.id   AF-A0A8D2PSY2-F1
#
_cell.length_a   1.000
_cell.length_b   1.000
_cell.length_c   1.000
_cell.angle_alpha   90.00
_cell.angle_beta   90.00
_cell.angle_gamma   90.00
#
_symmetry.space_group_name_H-M   'P 1'
#
loop_
_entity.id
_entity.type
_entity.pdbx_description
1 polymer ?
#
loop_
_entity_poly.entity_id
_entity_poly.type
_entity_poly.pdbx_seq_one_letter_code
_entity_poly.pdbx_strand_id
1 'polypeptide(L)'
;MELGRLEYLQALVTEFQVTDSTEAKEQVLANLANFAYDPSNYEYLRQLQVLDLFLDMLTEENETLVEFAMGKGCPSPPRGHRPRAPSLKGQMLRVVL
;
A
#
# COMPACT_ATOMS: atom_id res chain seq x y z
N MET A 1 -19.71 -11.60 -1.12
CA MET A 1 -19.99 -10.97 0.19
C MET A 1 -19.01 -9.82 0.34
N GLU A 2 -19.50 -8.59 0.49
CA GLU A 2 -18.69 -7.37 0.58
C GLU A 2 -17.85 -7.31 1.87
N LEU A 3 -18.25 -8.05 2.91
CA LEU A 3 -17.60 -8.09 4.22
C LEU A 3 -16.10 -8.46 4.15
N GLY A 4 -15.73 -9.44 3.33
CA GLY A 4 -14.34 -9.89 3.24
C GLY A 4 -13.38 -8.84 2.66
N ARG A 5 -13.90 -7.89 1.85
CA ARG A 5 -13.06 -6.81 1.31
C ARG A 5 -12.80 -5.73 2.35
N LEU A 6 -13.83 -5.34 3.09
CA LEU A 6 -13.70 -4.38 4.18
C LEU A 6 -12.74 -4.91 5.25
N GLU A 7 -12.89 -6.18 5.65
CA GLU A 7 -12.01 -6.84 6.63
C GLU A 7 -10.55 -6.87 6.14
N TYR A 8 -10.32 -7.19 4.86
CA TYR A 8 -8.97 -7.21 4.31
C TYR A 8 -8.32 -5.81 4.28
N LEU A 9 -9.06 -4.77 3.87
CA LEU A 9 -8.55 -3.40 3.87
C LEU A 9 -8.31 -2.90 5.31
N GLN A 10 -9.16 -3.28 6.27
CA GLN A 10 -8.95 -2.98 7.69
C GLN A 10 -7.69 -3.65 8.23
N ALA A 11 -7.39 -4.88 7.81
CA ALA A 11 -6.16 -5.58 8.21
C ALA A 11 -4.92 -4.81 7.73
N LEU A 12 -4.92 -4.32 6.48
CA LEU A 12 -3.83 -3.49 5.95
C LEU A 12 -3.67 -2.19 6.75
N VAL A 13 -4.76 -1.46 7.02
CA VAL A 13 -4.68 -0.23 7.84
C VAL A 13 -4.11 -0.51 9.23
N THR A 14 -4.55 -1.62 9.85
CA THR A 14 -4.06 -2.03 11.17
C THR A 14 -2.57 -2.35 11.12
N GLU A 15 -2.13 -3.14 10.13
CA GLU A 15 -0.72 -3.49 9.94
C GLU A 15 0.15 -2.25 9.79
N PHE A 16 -0.29 -1.28 8.97
CA PHE A 16 0.42 -0.01 8.79
C PHE A 16 0.63 0.75 10.10
N GLN A 17 -0.41 0.79 10.94
CA GLN A 17 -0.41 1.56 12.20
C GLN A 17 0.41 0.90 13.31
N VAL A 18 0.46 -0.45 13.35
CA VAL A 18 1.11 -1.18 14.44
C VAL A 18 2.54 -1.61 14.15
N THR A 19 2.95 -1.64 12.88
CA THR A 19 4.31 -2.06 12.52
C THR A 19 5.33 -0.94 12.77
N ASP A 20 6.49 -1.32 13.31
CA ASP A 20 7.66 -0.45 13.42
C ASP A 20 8.60 -0.59 12.21
N SER A 21 8.33 -1.54 11.30
CA SER A 21 9.16 -1.76 10.12
C SER A 21 8.80 -0.80 9.00
N THR A 22 9.76 0.06 8.62
CA THR A 22 9.62 0.97 7.47
C THR A 22 9.30 0.23 6.17
N GLU A 23 9.95 -0.90 5.91
CA GLU A 23 9.70 -1.72 4.71
C GLU A 23 8.26 -2.27 4.70
N ALA A 24 7.75 -2.69 5.86
CA ALA A 24 6.37 -3.15 5.98
C ALA A 24 5.38 -1.99 5.72
N LYS A 25 5.64 -0.79 6.26
CA LYS A 25 4.82 0.40 6.00
C LYS A 25 4.78 0.73 4.51
N GLU A 26 5.93 0.74 3.84
CA GLU A 26 6.02 0.98 2.40
C GLU A 26 5.20 -0.03 1.61
N GLN A 27 5.33 -1.32 1.94
CA GLN A 27 4.62 -2.40 1.24
C GLN A 27 3.09 -2.33 1.46
N VAL A 28 2.66 -2.03 2.68
CA VAL A 28 1.24 -1.89 3.02
C VAL A 28 0.64 -0.64 2.36
N LEU A 29 1.35 0.49 2.37
CA LEU A 29 0.90 1.72 1.73
C LEU A 29 0.80 1.56 0.22
N ALA A 30 1.75 0.86 -0.41
CA ALA A 30 1.68 0.51 -1.83
C ALA A 30 0.46 -0.36 -2.15
N ASN A 31 0.12 -1.32 -1.29
CA ASN A 31 -1.10 -2.12 -1.43
C ASN A 31 -2.36 -1.26 -1.34
N LEU A 32 -2.46 -0.39 -0.32
CA LEU A 32 -3.58 0.54 -0.17
C LEU A 32 -3.72 1.48 -1.38
N ALA A 33 -2.61 2.01 -1.89
CA ALA A 33 -2.60 2.84 -3.10
C ALA A 33 -3.12 2.06 -4.32
N ASN A 34 -2.71 0.80 -4.49
CA ASN A 34 -3.22 -0.08 -5.55
C ASN A 34 -4.74 -0.29 -5.44
N PHE A 35 -5.28 -0.47 -4.23
CA PHE A 35 -6.74 -0.58 -4.01
C PHE A 35 -7.48 0.72 -4.30
N ALA A 36 -6.86 1.88 -4.06
CA ALA A 36 -7.48 3.19 -4.30
C ALA A 36 -7.71 3.52 -5.78
N TYR A 37 -7.03 2.83 -6.70
CA TYR A 37 -7.28 2.99 -8.15
C TYR A 37 -8.62 2.43 -8.62
N ASP A 38 -9.22 1.50 -7.88
CA ASP A 38 -10.53 0.93 -8.21
C ASP A 38 -11.63 1.71 -7.44
N PRO A 39 -12.51 2.44 -8.15
CA PRO A 39 -13.59 3.21 -7.51
C PRO A 39 -14.54 2.37 -6.66
N SER A 40 -14.65 1.06 -6.92
CA SER A 40 -15.48 0.16 -6.11
C SER A 40 -14.98 0.01 -4.67
N ASN A 41 -13.71 0.38 -4.41
CA ASN A 41 -13.14 0.34 -3.07
C ASN A 41 -13.31 1.64 -2.30
N TYR A 42 -13.75 2.71 -2.96
CA TYR A 42 -13.73 4.06 -2.39
C TYR A 42 -14.56 4.19 -1.11
N GLU A 43 -15.74 3.55 -1.04
CA GLU A 43 -16.55 3.56 0.18
C GLU A 43 -15.85 2.89 1.35
N TYR A 44 -15.16 1.76 1.14
CA TYR A 44 -14.39 1.10 2.18
C TYR A 44 -13.20 1.96 2.62
N LEU A 45 -12.47 2.54 1.67
CA LEU A 45 -11.31 3.39 1.97
C LEU A 45 -11.71 4.64 2.77
N ARG A 46 -12.89 5.21 2.50
CA ARG A 46 -13.45 6.29 3.32
C ARG A 46 -13.88 5.83 4.69
N GLN A 47 -14.58 4.70 4.79
CA GLN A 47 -15.00 4.13 6.06
C GLN A 47 -13.80 3.83 6.99
N LEU A 48 -12.67 3.42 6.40
CA LEU A 48 -11.43 3.10 7.10
C LEU A 48 -10.47 4.29 7.27
N GLN A 49 -10.86 5.50 6.85
CA GLN A 49 -10.04 6.71 6.91
C GLN A 49 -8.67 6.60 6.21
N VAL A 50 -8.59 5.80 5.14
CA VAL A 50 -7.33 5.63 4.37
C VAL A 50 -6.91 6.94 3.70
N LEU A 51 -7.85 7.83 3.40
CA LEU A 51 -7.55 9.15 2.84
C LEU A 51 -6.74 10.01 3.82
N ASP A 52 -7.13 10.02 5.09
CA ASP A 52 -6.40 10.74 6.14
C ASP A 52 -5.00 10.14 6.30
N LEU A 53 -4.90 8.81 6.29
CA LEU A 53 -3.62 8.10 6.30
C LEU A 53 -2.71 8.52 5.12
N PHE A 54 -3.24 8.64 3.90
CA PHE A 54 -2.44 9.14 2.77
C PHE A 54 -1.99 10.59 3.00
N LEU A 55 -2.85 11.46 3.53
CA LEU A 55 -2.51 12.86 3.78
C LEU A 55 -1.39 12.99 4.83
N ASP A 56 -1.44 12.18 5.88
CA ASP A 56 -0.37 12.14 6.91
C ASP A 56 0.97 11.77 6.27
N MET A 57 0.98 10.79 5.36
CA MET A 57 2.18 10.33 4.66
C MET A 57 2.78 11.35 3.71
N LEU A 58 2.04 12.39 3.29
CA LEU A 58 2.62 13.48 2.47
C LEU A 58 3.60 14.36 3.25
N THR A 59 3.60 14.26 4.58
CA THR A 59 4.46 15.06 5.47
C THR A 59 5.65 14.29 6.04
N GLU A 60 5.76 13.00 5.71
CA GLU A 60 6.86 12.14 6.15
C GLU A 60 8.18 12.48 5.44
N GLU A 61 9.30 12.24 6.12
CA GLU A 61 10.64 12.40 5.53
C GLU A 61 10.98 11.27 4.55
N ASN A 62 10.30 10.11 4.67
CA ASN A 62 10.52 8.99 3.78
C ASN A 62 9.87 9.26 2.41
N GLU A 63 10.72 9.60 1.43
CA GLU A 63 10.32 9.85 0.03
C GLU A 63 9.46 8.72 -0.55
N THR A 64 9.72 7.47 -0.21
CA THR A 64 8.94 6.31 -0.70
C THR A 64 7.50 6.34 -0.20
N LEU A 65 7.29 6.65 1.09
CA LEU A 65 5.93 6.78 1.66
C LEU A 65 5.17 7.94 1.03
N VAL A 66 5.85 9.07 0.84
CA VAL A 66 5.29 10.24 0.14
C VAL A 66 4.89 9.88 -1.29
N GLU A 67 5.74 9.18 -2.04
CA GLU A 67 5.46 8.76 -3.42
C GLU A 67 4.22 7.86 -3.52
N PHE A 68 4.09 6.87 -2.64
CA PHE A 68 2.92 6.00 -2.60
C PHE A 68 1.65 6.74 -2.20
N ALA A 69 1.73 7.65 -1.22
CA ALA A 69 0.60 8.48 -0.81
C ALA A 69 0.09 9.41 -1.93
N MET A 70 0.98 9.87 -2.82
CA MET A 70 0.61 10.61 -4.02
C MET A 70 -0.01 9.74 -5.13
N GLY A 71 -0.08 8.42 -4.94
CA GLY A 71 -0.52 7.47 -5.97
C GLY A 71 0.51 7.30 -7.08
N LYS A 72 1.82 7.43 -6.81
CA LYS A 72 2.87 7.04 -7.76
C LYS A 72 3.15 5.54 -7.59
N GLY A 73 2.42 4.70 -8.34
CA GLY A 73 2.49 3.24 -8.26
C GLY A 73 3.75 2.57 -8.85
N CYS A 74 4.94 3.17 -8.71
CA CYS A 74 6.16 2.48 -9.11
C CYS A 74 6.92 1.99 -7.88
N PRO A 75 7.18 0.68 -7.71
CA PRO A 75 8.19 0.23 -6.77
C PRO A 75 9.54 0.71 -7.33
N SER A 76 10.09 1.78 -6.78
CA SER A 76 11.48 2.11 -7.05
C SER A 76 12.31 0.97 -6.46
N PRO A 77 13.12 0.25 -7.27
CA PRO A 77 14.00 -0.76 -6.70
C PRO A 77 14.97 -0.05 -5.74
N PRO A 78 15.42 -0.71 -4.65
CA PRO A 78 16.38 -0.12 -3.73
C PRO A 78 17.55 0.46 -4.54
N ARG A 79 17.81 1.75 -4.34
CA ARG A 79 18.89 2.48 -5.02
C ARG A 79 20.20 1.79 -4.67
N GLY A 80 20.67 0.90 -5.54
CA GLY A 80 21.85 0.08 -5.29
C GLY A 80 22.31 -0.77 -6.47
N HIS A 81 21.45 -1.57 -7.10
CA HIS A 81 21.90 -2.48 -8.17
C HIS A 81 20.78 -2.71 -9.22
N ARG A 82 21.03 -2.43 -10.50
CA ARG A 82 20.22 -2.88 -11.66
C ARG A 82 20.94 -4.02 -12.40
N PRO A 83 20.28 -4.83 -13.26
CA PRO A 83 18.92 -5.39 -13.14
C PRO A 83 18.87 -6.89 -13.54
N ARG A 84 17.88 -7.64 -13.04
CA ARG A 84 17.18 -8.67 -13.85
C ARG A 84 15.72 -8.71 -13.41
N ALA A 85 14.82 -8.43 -14.34
CA ALA A 85 13.40 -8.66 -14.16
C ALA A 85 13.10 -10.17 -14.16
N PRO A 86 12.21 -10.64 -13.28
CA PRO A 86 11.35 -11.76 -13.58
C PRO A 86 9.89 -11.29 -13.70
N SER A 87 9.27 -11.74 -14.78
CA SER A 87 7.85 -11.68 -15.16
C SER A 87 6.82 -11.30 -14.08
N LEU A 88 6.01 -10.28 -14.39
CA LEU A 88 4.82 -9.79 -13.67
C LEU A 88 3.69 -10.80 -13.44
N LYS A 89 3.90 -12.10 -13.70
CA LYS A 89 2.85 -13.13 -13.52
C LYS A 89 2.95 -13.93 -12.22
N GLY A 90 3.97 -13.69 -11.39
CA GLY A 90 4.29 -14.55 -10.24
C GLY A 90 4.21 -13.94 -8.84
N GLN A 91 3.98 -12.63 -8.67
CA GLN A 91 4.04 -11.98 -7.34
C GLN A 91 2.67 -11.67 -6.72
N MET A 92 1.57 -12.12 -7.32
CA MET A 92 0.23 -12.04 -6.72
C MET A 92 0.01 -13.10 -5.60
N LEU A 93 1.00 -13.97 -5.34
CA LEU A 93 0.96 -14.99 -4.29
C LEU A 93 2.11 -14.80 -3.29
N ARG A 94 2.14 -13.68 -2.56
CA ARG A 94 2.91 -13.63 -1.30
C ARG A 94 2.48 -12.55 -0.31
N VAL A 95 1.21 -12.15 -0.33
CA VAL A 95 0.60 -11.29 0.71
C VAL A 95 -0.61 -11.99 1.36
N VAL A 96 -0.84 -13.27 1.06
CA VAL A 96 -1.86 -14.09 1.73
C VAL A 96 -1.36 -15.53 1.88
N LEU A 97 -0.22 -15.73 2.57
CA LEU A 97 0.16 -16.96 3.29
C LEU A 97 1.25 -16.63 4.31
#